data_AF-A0A7R9M3I6-F1
#
_entry.id   AF-A0A7R9M3I6-F1
#
_cell.length_a   1.000
_cell.length_b   1.000
_cell.length_c   1.000
_cell.angle_alpha   90.00
_cell.angle_beta   90.00
_cell.angle_gamma   90.00
#
_symmetry.space_group_name_H-M   'P 1'
#
loop_
_entity.id
_entity.type
_entity.pdbx_description
1 polymer ?
#
loop_
_entity_poly.entity_id
_entity_poly.type
_entity_poly.pdbx_seq_one_letter_code
_entity_poly.pdbx_strand_id
1 'polypeptide(L)'
;LLEKYFDSNRDQLFSDAHIIDPKAVVSSSSSAVAKTRSKICLICYNDMNDEEMTSISCGHEFCVYCWRQYLTNKIISEGVCNAISCAQNGCDIIVDDNTIHNIIEEPKVLVKYRYLMTNSFVASNRFLRWCPTPDCSAVK
;
A
#
# COMPACT_ATOMS: atom_id res chain seq x y z
N LEU A 1 -6.49 13.46 17.34
CA LEU A 1 -6.65 12.12 16.73
C LEU A 1 -7.48 11.21 17.63
N LEU A 2 -7.09 11.01 18.90
CA LEU A 2 -7.84 10.20 19.87
C LEU A 2 -9.26 10.74 20.13
N GLU A 3 -9.42 12.05 20.32
CA GLU A 3 -10.75 12.65 20.51
C GLU A 3 -11.66 12.37 19.30
N LYS A 4 -11.18 12.67 18.07
CA LYS A 4 -11.91 12.39 16.82
C LYS A 4 -12.24 10.91 16.61
N TYR A 5 -11.44 9.99 17.15
CA TYR A 5 -11.67 8.55 17.05
C TYR A 5 -12.81 8.07 17.96
N PHE A 6 -12.99 8.70 19.13
CA PHE A 6 -14.03 8.37 20.10
C PHE A 6 -15.31 9.20 19.95
N ASP A 7 -15.31 10.21 19.08
CA ASP A 7 -16.51 10.95 18.69
C ASP A 7 -17.46 10.12 17.82
N SER A 8 -18.73 10.57 17.71
CA SER A 8 -19.76 9.91 16.90
C SER A 8 -19.46 9.91 15.39
N ASN A 9 -18.44 10.63 14.93
CA ASN A 9 -18.14 10.85 13.52
C ASN A 9 -17.03 9.93 12.97
N ARG A 10 -16.96 8.72 13.53
CA ARG A 10 -15.89 7.74 13.27
C ARG A 10 -15.82 7.32 11.80
N ASP A 11 -16.95 7.15 11.12
CA ASP A 11 -16.97 6.71 9.72
C ASP A 11 -16.40 7.78 8.77
N GLN A 12 -16.63 9.07 9.06
CA GLN A 12 -16.01 10.16 8.30
C GLN A 12 -14.49 10.19 8.47
N LEU A 13 -13.98 9.85 9.66
CA LEU A 13 -12.53 9.77 9.90
C LEU A 13 -11.85 8.73 9.00
N PHE A 14 -12.45 7.55 8.84
CA PHE A 14 -11.91 6.48 7.99
C PHE A 14 -12.03 6.82 6.50
N SER A 15 -13.15 7.42 6.09
CA SER A 15 -13.35 7.88 4.72
C SER A 15 -12.37 8.98 4.33
N ASP A 16 -12.19 10.00 5.16
CA ASP A 16 -11.22 11.10 4.93
C ASP A 16 -9.78 10.59 4.92
N ALA A 17 -9.49 9.54 5.67
CA ALA A 17 -8.18 8.89 5.69
C ALA A 17 -8.02 7.83 4.58
N HIS A 18 -9.04 7.61 3.74
CA HIS A 18 -9.04 6.65 2.63
C HIS A 18 -8.66 5.21 3.04
N ILE A 19 -9.09 4.81 4.23
CA ILE A 19 -8.82 3.48 4.82
C ILE A 19 -10.12 2.81 5.27
N ILE A 20 -10.15 1.48 5.26
CA ILE A 20 -11.32 0.70 5.66
C ILE A 20 -11.33 0.53 7.18
N ASP A 21 -12.50 0.67 7.80
CA ASP A 21 -12.68 0.43 9.24
C ASP A 21 -12.31 -1.03 9.58
N PRO A 22 -11.34 -1.28 10.49
CA PRO A 22 -10.96 -2.62 10.91
C PRO A 22 -12.14 -3.46 11.44
N LYS A 23 -13.19 -2.82 11.99
CA LYS A 23 -14.41 -3.52 12.44
C LYS A 23 -15.25 -4.05 11.29
N ALA A 24 -15.19 -3.46 10.10
CA ALA A 24 -15.90 -3.96 8.93
C ALA A 24 -15.24 -5.24 8.39
N VAL A 25 -13.90 -5.31 8.42
CA VAL A 25 -13.09 -6.38 7.81
C VAL A 25 -13.23 -7.73 8.52
N VAL A 26 -13.51 -7.75 9.83
CA VAL A 26 -13.72 -8.98 10.61
C VAL A 26 -15.02 -9.73 10.27
N SER A 27 -15.90 -9.14 9.45
CA SER A 27 -17.19 -9.72 9.08
C SER A 27 -17.13 -10.64 7.85
N SER A 28 -16.00 -10.68 7.13
CA SER A 28 -15.86 -11.32 5.83
C SER A 28 -14.71 -12.32 5.78
N SER A 29 -14.60 -13.19 6.78
CA SER A 29 -13.77 -14.41 6.70
C SER A 29 -14.55 -15.56 6.06
N SER A 30 -15.00 -15.36 4.82
CA SER A 30 -15.51 -16.45 4.00
C SER A 30 -14.34 -17.14 3.30
N SER A 31 -13.88 -18.24 3.91
CA SER A 31 -13.01 -19.23 3.26
C SER A 31 -13.62 -19.68 1.94
N ALA A 32 -12.99 -19.33 0.82
CA ALA A 32 -13.42 -19.76 -0.51
C ALA A 32 -12.46 -20.82 -1.04
N VAL A 33 -13.06 -21.99 -1.28
CA VAL A 33 -12.52 -23.19 -1.93
C VAL A 33 -11.76 -22.84 -3.22
N ALA A 34 -10.53 -23.35 -3.33
CA ALA A 34 -9.72 -23.29 -4.54
C ALA A 34 -10.45 -23.94 -5.72
N LYS A 35 -11.02 -23.10 -6.59
CA LYS A 35 -11.36 -23.48 -7.96
C LYS A 35 -10.30 -22.82 -8.83
N THR A 36 -9.40 -23.62 -9.39
CA THR A 36 -8.47 -23.23 -10.44
C THR A 36 -9.25 -22.71 -11.64
N ARG A 37 -9.54 -21.40 -11.65
CA ARG A 37 -10.06 -20.67 -12.79
C ARG A 37 -8.98 -19.68 -13.17
N SER A 38 -8.53 -19.73 -14.41
CA SER A 38 -7.68 -18.67 -14.95
C SER A 38 -8.42 -17.33 -14.80
N LYS A 39 -7.76 -16.36 -14.19
CA LYS A 39 -8.26 -14.99 -14.05
C LYS A 39 -7.50 -14.08 -15.01
N ILE A 40 -8.19 -13.07 -15.54
CA ILE A 40 -7.58 -12.11 -16.45
C ILE A 40 -7.21 -10.85 -15.66
N CYS A 41 -5.96 -10.42 -15.76
CA CYS A 41 -5.53 -9.16 -15.17
C CYS A 41 -6.09 -7.98 -15.97
N LEU A 42 -6.79 -7.04 -15.32
CA LEU A 42 -7.42 -5.90 -16.00
C LEU A 42 -6.44 -4.79 -16.44
N ILE A 43 -5.16 -4.90 -16.06
CA ILE A 43 -4.10 -3.94 -16.45
C ILE A 43 -3.37 -4.42 -17.71
N CYS A 44 -2.90 -5.67 -17.71
CA CYS A 44 -2.13 -6.23 -18.83
C CYS A 44 -2.94 -7.15 -19.74
N TYR A 45 -4.19 -7.49 -19.39
CA TYR A 45 -5.08 -8.38 -20.13
C TYR A 45 -4.55 -9.81 -20.36
N ASN A 46 -3.57 -10.24 -19.57
CA ASN A 46 -3.06 -11.61 -19.61
C ASN A 46 -3.86 -12.54 -18.69
N ASP A 47 -3.97 -13.80 -19.11
CA ASP A 47 -4.45 -14.91 -18.28
C ASP A 47 -3.40 -15.29 -17.24
N MET A 48 -3.79 -15.27 -15.98
CA MET A 48 -2.93 -15.58 -14.83
C MET A 48 -3.60 -16.64 -13.95
N ASN A 49 -2.76 -17.36 -13.21
CA ASN A 49 -3.24 -18.26 -12.17
C ASN A 49 -3.66 -17.46 -10.92
N ASP A 50 -4.50 -18.06 -10.07
CA ASP A 50 -4.88 -17.45 -8.79
C ASP A 50 -3.68 -17.09 -7.90
N GLU A 51 -2.58 -17.86 -7.99
CA GLU A 51 -1.35 -17.63 -7.24
C GLU A 51 -0.58 -16.37 -7.69
N GLU A 52 -0.80 -15.92 -8.92
CA GLU A 52 -0.12 -14.76 -9.51
C GLU A 52 -0.95 -13.47 -9.41
N MET A 53 -2.13 -13.56 -8.81
CA MET A 53 -3.07 -12.46 -8.59
C MET A 53 -3.04 -12.03 -7.12
N THR A 54 -3.09 -10.72 -6.88
CA THR A 54 -3.12 -10.16 -5.52
C THR A 54 -4.23 -9.13 -5.41
N SER A 55 -5.09 -9.30 -4.41
CA SER A 55 -6.07 -8.30 -3.98
C SER A 55 -5.55 -7.50 -2.80
N ILE A 56 -6.05 -6.27 -2.69
CA ILE A 56 -5.95 -5.47 -1.47
C ILE A 56 -7.30 -5.43 -0.75
N SER A 57 -7.39 -4.66 0.32
CA SER A 57 -8.59 -4.50 1.15
C SER A 57 -9.85 -4.03 0.41
N CYS A 58 -9.71 -3.39 -0.76
CA CYS A 58 -10.83 -3.00 -1.63
C CYS A 58 -11.41 -4.15 -2.49
N GLY A 59 -10.75 -5.31 -2.54
CA GLY A 59 -11.17 -6.47 -3.33
C GLY A 59 -10.77 -6.43 -4.82
N HIS A 60 -10.15 -5.35 -5.31
CA HIS A 60 -9.61 -5.32 -6.67
C HIS A 60 -8.34 -6.18 -6.78
N GLU A 61 -8.34 -7.10 -7.75
CA GLU A 61 -7.25 -8.05 -8.00
C GLU A 61 -6.48 -7.69 -9.27
N PHE A 62 -5.16 -7.67 -9.18
CA PHE A 62 -4.27 -7.54 -10.34
C PHE A 62 -3.10 -8.51 -10.20
N CYS A 63 -2.41 -8.78 -11.31
CA CYS A 63 -1.26 -9.66 -11.24
C CYS A 63 -0.09 -9.00 -10.48
N VAL A 64 0.72 -9.83 -9.81
CA VAL A 64 1.87 -9.39 -9.00
C VAL A 64 2.82 -8.50 -9.82
N TYR A 65 3.01 -8.83 -11.10
CA TYR A 65 3.86 -8.04 -12.00
C TYR A 65 3.33 -6.61 -12.20
N CYS A 66 2.04 -6.45 -12.50
CA CYS A 66 1.43 -5.13 -12.68
C CYS A 66 1.47 -4.31 -11.39
N TRP A 67 1.18 -4.94 -10.24
CA TRP A 67 1.32 -4.30 -8.95
C TRP A 67 2.76 -3.83 -8.69
N ARG A 68 3.75 -4.67 -8.96
CA ARG A 68 5.17 -4.32 -8.76
C ARG A 68 5.59 -3.13 -9.60
N GLN A 69 5.19 -3.08 -10.86
CA GLN A 69 5.49 -1.94 -11.74
C GLN A 69 4.80 -0.67 -11.25
N TYR A 70 3.52 -0.75 -10.89
CA TYR A 70 2.75 0.37 -10.37
C TYR A 70 3.38 0.94 -9.08
N LEU A 71 3.64 0.09 -8.09
CA LEU A 71 4.23 0.49 -6.81
C LEU A 71 5.63 1.06 -6.99
N THR A 72 6.48 0.39 -7.78
CA THR A 72 7.84 0.87 -8.07
C THR A 72 7.80 2.26 -8.71
N ASN A 73 6.92 2.49 -9.68
CA ASN A 73 6.79 3.79 -10.32
C ASN A 73 6.30 4.88 -9.34
N LYS A 74 5.30 4.57 -8.48
CA LYS A 74 4.84 5.51 -7.45
C LYS A 74 5.92 5.88 -6.45
N ILE A 75 6.73 4.91 -6.03
CA ILE A 75 7.76 5.12 -5.01
C ILE A 75 9.00 5.82 -5.59
N ILE A 76 9.47 5.39 -6.75
CA ILE A 76 10.72 5.88 -7.35
C ILE A 76 10.50 7.18 -8.12
N SER A 77 9.47 7.22 -8.99
CA SER A 77 9.26 8.34 -9.91
C SER A 77 8.50 9.48 -9.24
N GLU A 78 7.42 9.17 -8.52
CA GLU A 78 6.58 10.20 -7.87
C GLU A 78 7.06 10.53 -6.43
N GLY A 79 7.85 9.64 -5.81
CA GLY A 79 8.33 9.84 -4.45
C GLY A 79 7.23 9.76 -3.39
N VAL A 80 6.11 9.09 -3.70
CA VAL A 80 4.97 8.95 -2.80
C VAL A 80 5.03 7.58 -2.12
N CYS A 81 4.73 7.54 -0.82
CA CYS A 81 4.67 6.31 -0.03
C CYS A 81 3.38 6.21 0.79
N ASN A 82 2.97 7.30 1.45
CA ASN A 82 1.83 7.31 2.40
C ASN A 82 0.45 7.36 1.74
N ALA A 83 0.38 7.68 0.44
CA ALA A 83 -0.88 7.96 -0.27
C ALA A 83 -0.98 7.14 -1.57
N ILE A 84 -0.34 5.96 -1.61
CA ILE A 84 -0.46 5.07 -2.76
C ILE A 84 -1.84 4.41 -2.70
N SER A 85 -2.74 4.84 -3.58
CA SER A 85 -4.06 4.25 -3.76
C SER A 85 -4.04 3.04 -4.68
N CYS A 86 -5.14 2.29 -4.67
CA CYS A 86 -5.39 1.17 -5.57
C CYS A 86 -5.13 1.55 -7.04
N ALA A 87 -4.60 0.61 -7.82
CA ALA A 87 -4.37 0.81 -9.25
C ALA A 87 -5.67 0.90 -10.09
N GLN A 88 -6.83 0.57 -9.51
CA GLN A 88 -8.12 0.66 -10.19
C GLN A 88 -8.59 2.12 -10.29
N ASN A 89 -9.04 2.50 -11.48
CA ASN A 89 -9.61 3.84 -11.69
C ASN A 89 -10.86 4.06 -10.81
N GLY A 90 -10.87 5.16 -10.06
CA GLY A 90 -11.97 5.51 -9.15
C GLY A 90 -11.94 4.79 -7.80
N CYS A 91 -10.83 4.12 -7.45
CA CYS A 91 -10.64 3.52 -6.13
C CYS A 91 -9.53 4.23 -5.35
N ASP A 92 -9.90 5.03 -4.36
CA ASP A 92 -8.94 5.80 -3.55
C ASP A 92 -8.43 5.04 -2.31
N ILE A 93 -8.74 3.75 -2.18
CA ILE A 93 -8.34 2.95 -1.01
C ILE A 93 -6.82 2.79 -1.00
N ILE A 94 -6.19 3.15 0.13
CA ILE A 94 -4.74 3.11 0.31
C ILE A 94 -4.26 1.66 0.46
N VAL A 95 -3.14 1.36 -0.19
CA VAL A 95 -2.44 0.08 -0.08
C VAL A 95 -1.69 0.01 1.26
N ASP A 96 -1.84 -1.09 1.99
CA ASP A 96 -1.15 -1.30 3.26
C ASP A 96 0.34 -1.63 3.10
N ASP A 97 1.13 -1.28 4.11
CA ASP A 97 2.59 -1.47 4.14
C ASP A 97 3.01 -2.93 3.93
N ASN A 98 2.26 -3.86 4.55
CA ASN A 98 2.57 -5.29 4.46
C ASN A 98 2.40 -5.81 3.02
N THR A 99 1.34 -5.38 2.33
CA THR A 99 1.15 -5.72 0.92
C THR A 99 2.26 -5.16 0.03
N ILE A 100 2.70 -3.91 0.27
CA ILE A 100 3.82 -3.31 -0.45
C ILE A 100 5.11 -4.13 -0.24
N HIS A 101 5.42 -4.48 1.01
CA HIS A 101 6.59 -5.31 1.35
C HIS A 101 6.56 -6.70 0.72
N ASN A 102 5.39 -7.31 0.59
CA ASN A 102 5.25 -8.65 0.00
C ASN A 102 5.36 -8.64 -1.53
N ILE A 103 4.93 -7.56 -2.19
CA ILE A 103 4.93 -7.47 -3.66
C ILE A 103 6.29 -7.02 -4.22
N ILE A 104 6.96 -6.08 -3.53
CA ILE A 104 8.22 -5.49 -3.97
C ILE A 104 9.39 -6.38 -3.54
N GLU A 105 10.02 -7.02 -4.51
CA GLU A 105 11.23 -7.84 -4.30
C GLU A 105 12.52 -6.99 -4.32
N GLU A 106 12.50 -5.84 -5.01
CA GLU A 106 13.72 -5.06 -5.24
C GLU A 106 14.13 -4.28 -3.97
N PRO A 107 15.31 -4.56 -3.39
CA PRO A 107 15.71 -3.97 -2.11
C PRO A 107 15.91 -2.45 -2.20
N LYS A 108 16.31 -1.93 -3.37
CA LYS A 108 16.48 -0.49 -3.59
C LYS A 108 15.16 0.28 -3.45
N VAL A 109 14.08 -0.28 -3.99
CA VAL A 109 12.74 0.30 -3.91
C VAL A 109 12.25 0.29 -2.46
N LEU A 110 12.45 -0.83 -1.74
CA LEU A 110 12.09 -0.93 -0.31
C LEU A 110 12.87 0.06 0.56
N VAL A 111 14.16 0.26 0.30
CA VAL A 111 14.97 1.25 1.02
C VAL A 111 14.44 2.66 0.78
N LYS A 112 14.13 3.00 -0.48
CA LYS A 112 13.54 4.31 -0.83
C LYS A 112 12.18 4.50 -0.18
N TYR A 113 11.32 3.48 -0.22
CA TYR A 113 10.02 3.49 0.42
C TYR A 113 10.12 3.76 1.93
N ARG A 114 10.98 3.02 2.65
CA ARG A 114 11.23 3.24 4.09
C ARG A 114 11.73 4.64 4.40
N TYR A 115 12.65 5.15 3.58
CA TYR A 115 13.13 6.54 3.70
C TYR A 115 11.97 7.53 3.58
N LEU A 116 11.12 7.39 2.56
CA LEU A 116 9.98 8.30 2.34
C LEU A 116 8.97 8.24 3.50
N MET A 117 8.64 7.05 3.99
CA MET A 117 7.72 6.84 5.12
C MET A 117 8.19 7.58 6.39
N THR A 118 9.49 7.52 6.67
CA THR A 118 10.10 8.08 7.88
C THR A 118 10.56 9.53 7.73
N ASN A 119 10.62 10.05 6.49
CA ASN A 119 11.16 11.38 6.21
C ASN A 119 10.38 12.49 6.94
N SER A 120 9.06 12.40 6.99
CA SER A 120 8.23 13.36 7.72
C SER A 120 8.55 13.41 9.21
N PHE A 121 8.79 12.24 9.81
CA PHE A 121 9.16 12.09 11.23
C PHE A 121 10.56 12.66 11.51
N VAL A 122 11.54 12.31 10.67
CA VAL A 122 12.92 12.83 10.81
C VAL A 122 12.95 14.34 10.61
N ALA A 123 12.26 14.86 9.60
CA ALA A 123 12.20 16.30 9.32
C ALA A 123 11.53 17.11 10.45
N SER A 124 10.59 16.51 11.18
CA SER A 124 9.89 17.15 12.29
C SER A 124 10.65 17.09 13.61
N ASN A 125 11.70 16.26 13.73
CA ASN A 125 12.44 16.06 14.96
C ASN A 125 13.79 16.78 14.92
N ARG A 126 13.96 17.81 15.78
CA ARG A 126 15.19 18.63 15.85
C ARG A 126 16.48 17.84 16.17
N PHE A 127 16.35 16.65 16.75
CA PHE A 127 17.47 15.81 17.18
C PHE A 127 17.85 14.73 16.16
N LEU A 128 17.04 14.52 15.12
CA LEU A 128 17.31 13.51 14.10
C LEU A 128 17.75 14.18 12.81
N ARG A 129 18.76 13.61 12.15
CA ARG A 129 19.13 14.02 10.79
C ARG A 129 19.45 12.82 9.91
N TRP A 130 19.09 12.94 8.65
CA TRP A 130 19.51 12.00 7.62
C TRP A 130 21.02 12.08 7.39
N CYS A 131 21.64 10.92 7.14
CA CYS A 131 23.00 10.87 6.66
C CYS A 131 23.14 11.63 5.33
N PRO A 132 24.15 12.51 5.16
CA PRO A 132 24.32 13.29 3.93
C PRO A 132 24.86 12.47 2.75
N THR A 133 25.34 11.24 2.98
CA THR A 133 25.87 10.38 1.92
C THR A 133 24.76 9.98 0.95
N PRO A 134 24.95 10.11 -0.38
CA PRO A 134 23.96 9.65 -1.35
C PRO A 134 23.68 8.16 -1.16
N ASP A 135 22.42 7.77 -1.34
CA ASP A 135 21.92 6.40 -1.14
C ASP A 135 22.03 5.85 0.29
N CYS A 136 22.37 6.69 1.28
CA CYS A 136 22.36 6.31 2.69
C CYS A 136 21.02 6.68 3.35
N SER A 137 20.30 5.68 3.84
CA SER A 137 19.01 5.83 4.55
C SER A 137 19.15 5.67 6.06
N ALA A 138 20.33 5.94 6.63
CA ALA A 138 20.57 5.92 8.07
C ALA A 138 20.21 7.27 8.72
N VAL A 139 19.68 7.21 9.93
CA VAL A 139 19.38 8.38 10.79
C VAL A 139 20.39 8.43 11.93
N LYS A 140 20.91 9.62 12.21
CA LYS A 140 21.76 9.92 13.37
C LYS A 140 20.99 10.70 14.42
#